data_AF-A0AA88Y912-F1
#
_entry.id   AF-A0AA88Y912-F1
#
_cell.length_a   1.000
_cell.length_b   1.000
_cell.length_c   1.000
_cell.angle_alpha   90.00
_cell.angle_beta   90.00
_cell.angle_gamma   90.00
#
_symmetry.space_group_name_H-M   'P 1'
#
loop_
_entity.id
_entity.type
_entity.pdbx_description
1 polymer ?
#
loop_
_entity_poly.entity_id
_entity_poly.type
_entity_poly.pdbx_seq_one_letter_code
_entity_poly.pdbx_strand_id
1 'polypeptide(L)'
;MSRDDEARYNRACLLVLNVCPFTLRHVIDDYSSRHARSLSLCDFLEKNKDRLFHLYKRECCCGHKSNKTPMYQSQWDSLYNRNTSTCLNGKRIDCPCKYDGKTSATTNVMDVTLCCLVIHNICPGVDVNHIQTVREIRNKLIHAESARLDLLTFNGYMNRVETAVCELAKNVSTVLHTETLEMIDELKNRLMDPVELRELRNLIIDQKRFSDLEAVRMGLSTGADYIGFDLVEWVGTGGMIYIGKVKGLCVD
;
A
#
# COMPACT_ATOMS: atom_id res chain seq x y z
N MET A 1 27.57 11.14 -5.86
CA MET A 1 26.18 11.61 -5.64
C MET A 1 26.26 13.02 -5.09
N SER A 2 25.54 13.98 -5.66
CA SER A 2 25.44 15.29 -5.02
C SER A 2 24.55 15.14 -3.77
N ARG A 3 24.87 15.85 -2.69
CA ARG A 3 24.00 15.86 -1.50
C ARG A 3 22.59 16.35 -1.82
N ASP A 4 22.45 17.15 -2.86
CA ASP A 4 21.19 17.75 -3.28
C ASP A 4 20.26 16.75 -3.98
N ASP A 5 20.80 15.80 -4.76
CA ASP A 5 19.99 14.73 -5.39
C ASP A 5 19.40 13.78 -4.35
N GLU A 6 20.22 13.38 -3.37
CA GLU A 6 19.77 12.52 -2.28
C GLU A 6 18.70 13.23 -1.43
N ALA A 7 18.89 14.52 -1.12
CA ALA A 7 17.91 15.31 -0.38
C ALA A 7 16.57 15.43 -1.15
N ARG A 8 16.61 15.65 -2.47
CA ARG A 8 15.41 15.67 -3.33
C ARG A 8 14.69 14.32 -3.31
N TYR A 9 15.41 13.24 -3.54
CA TYR A 9 14.84 11.89 -3.51
C TYR A 9 14.15 11.59 -2.18
N ASN A 10 14.81 11.88 -1.07
CA ASN A 10 14.25 11.61 0.26
C ASN A 10 12.97 12.43 0.53
N ARG A 11 12.93 13.71 0.13
CA ARG A 11 11.71 14.54 0.23
C ARG A 11 10.56 13.97 -0.59
N ALA A 12 10.82 13.54 -1.82
CA ALA A 12 9.81 12.91 -2.66
C ALA A 12 9.27 11.61 -2.04
N CYS A 13 10.15 10.79 -1.45
CA CYS A 13 9.74 9.59 -0.73
C CYS A 13 8.89 9.92 0.50
N LEU A 14 9.23 10.94 1.30
CA LEU A 14 8.42 11.36 2.45
C LEU A 14 7.04 11.86 2.05
N LEU A 15 6.93 12.63 0.96
CA LEU A 15 5.63 13.06 0.44
C LEU A 15 4.72 11.85 0.17
N VAL A 16 5.26 10.83 -0.48
CA VAL A 16 4.48 9.65 -0.86
C VAL A 16 4.26 8.67 0.29
N LEU A 17 5.21 8.56 1.22
CA LEU A 17 5.17 7.55 2.28
C LEU A 17 4.57 8.07 3.59
N ASN A 18 4.48 9.39 3.77
CA ASN A 18 3.88 10.01 4.96
C ASN A 18 2.66 10.87 4.64
N VAL A 19 2.78 11.87 3.77
CA VAL A 19 1.67 12.83 3.52
C VAL A 19 0.55 12.17 2.73
N CYS A 20 0.88 11.42 1.67
CA CYS A 20 -0.14 10.73 0.88
C CYS A 20 -0.99 9.76 1.73
N PRO A 21 -0.42 8.84 2.53
CA PRO A 21 -1.25 7.97 3.37
C PRO A 21 -2.03 8.76 4.41
N PHE A 22 -1.50 9.85 4.98
CA PHE A 22 -2.27 10.73 5.86
C PHE A 22 -3.56 11.21 5.18
N THR A 23 -3.46 11.85 4.01
CA THR A 23 -4.64 12.37 3.31
C THR A 23 -5.57 11.25 2.85
N LEU A 24 -5.03 10.15 2.32
CA LEU A 24 -5.85 9.03 1.82
C LEU A 24 -6.63 8.34 2.95
N ARG A 25 -6.07 8.26 4.16
CA ARG A 25 -6.78 7.74 5.33
C ARG A 25 -8.00 8.61 5.66
N HIS A 26 -7.85 9.93 5.64
CA HIS A 26 -8.97 10.84 5.83
C HIS A 26 -10.03 10.72 4.73
N VAL A 27 -9.64 10.44 3.48
CA VAL A 27 -10.60 10.13 2.40
C VAL A 27 -11.42 8.88 2.73
N ILE A 28 -10.78 7.83 3.26
CA ILE A 28 -11.46 6.59 3.67
C ILE A 28 -12.40 6.87 4.85
N ASP A 29 -11.93 7.60 5.87
CA ASP A 29 -12.72 7.94 7.05
C ASP A 29 -13.95 8.78 6.67
N ASP A 30 -13.78 9.81 5.85
CA ASP A 30 -14.87 10.65 5.35
C ASP A 30 -15.88 9.83 4.54
N TYR A 31 -15.41 9.00 3.60
CA TYR A 31 -16.29 8.15 2.80
C TYR A 31 -17.08 7.16 3.68
N SER A 32 -16.39 6.52 4.63
CA SER A 32 -16.99 5.54 5.54
C SER A 32 -18.11 6.17 6.38
N SER A 33 -17.90 7.38 6.90
CA SER A 33 -18.87 8.10 7.72
C SER A 33 -20.09 8.57 6.90
N ARG A 34 -19.87 9.14 5.71
CA ARG A 34 -20.95 9.71 4.88
C ARG A 34 -21.78 8.66 4.16
N HIS A 35 -21.15 7.62 3.60
CA HIS A 35 -21.81 6.73 2.64
C HIS A 35 -22.13 5.34 3.19
N ALA A 36 -21.37 4.85 4.16
CA ALA A 36 -21.61 3.51 4.68
C ALA A 36 -22.62 3.49 5.85
N ARG A 37 -22.91 4.66 6.45
CA ARG A 37 -23.59 4.80 7.76
C ARG A 37 -22.91 3.95 8.84
N SER A 38 -21.62 3.69 8.65
CA SER A 38 -20.80 2.89 9.55
C SER A 38 -20.34 3.79 10.69
N LEU A 39 -20.52 3.32 11.92
CA LEU A 39 -20.09 4.05 13.12
C LEU A 39 -18.58 3.91 13.34
N SER A 40 -17.96 2.90 12.72
CA SER A 40 -16.53 2.61 12.82
C SER A 40 -15.94 2.11 11.50
N LEU A 41 -14.61 2.19 11.37
CA LEU A 41 -13.86 1.57 10.28
C LEU A 41 -14.09 0.06 10.22
N CYS A 42 -14.23 -0.61 11.37
CA CYS A 42 -14.50 -2.03 11.44
C CYS A 42 -15.81 -2.39 10.74
N ASP A 43 -16.88 -1.63 10.98
CA ASP A 43 -18.18 -1.83 10.31
C ASP A 43 -18.07 -1.60 8.80
N PHE A 44 -17.29 -0.59 8.39
CA PHE A 44 -17.04 -0.30 6.99
C PHE A 44 -16.29 -1.44 6.29
N LEU A 45 -15.25 -1.97 6.93
CA LEU A 45 -14.48 -3.11 6.42
C LEU A 45 -15.33 -4.39 6.38
N GLU A 46 -16.16 -4.64 7.38
CA GLU A 46 -17.06 -5.79 7.40
C GLU A 46 -18.05 -5.76 6.24
N LYS A 47 -18.69 -4.60 6.01
CA LYS A 47 -19.63 -4.42 4.91
C LYS A 47 -19.00 -4.63 3.53
N ASN A 48 -17.69 -4.41 3.40
CA ASN A 48 -16.95 -4.54 2.15
C ASN A 48 -16.01 -5.74 2.10
N LYS A 49 -16.08 -6.64 3.09
CA LYS A 49 -15.19 -7.79 3.27
C LYS A 49 -15.12 -8.67 2.05
N ASP A 50 -16.25 -9.00 1.43
CA ASP A 50 -16.30 -9.84 0.23
C ASP A 50 -15.53 -9.20 -0.93
N ARG A 51 -15.68 -7.88 -1.13
CA ARG A 51 -14.98 -7.15 -2.20
C ARG A 51 -13.47 -7.17 -1.98
N LEU A 52 -13.03 -6.94 -0.74
CA LEU A 52 -11.61 -6.96 -0.38
C LEU A 52 -11.03 -8.37 -0.42
N PHE A 53 -11.80 -9.38 -0.02
CA PHE A 53 -11.37 -10.77 -0.06
C PHE A 53 -11.06 -11.23 -1.48
N HIS A 54 -11.83 -10.77 -2.48
CA HIS A 54 -11.53 -11.06 -3.88
C HIS A 54 -10.29 -10.33 -4.41
N LEU A 55 -9.83 -9.27 -3.76
CA LEU A 55 -8.52 -8.71 -4.05
C LEU A 55 -7.43 -9.59 -3.42
N TYR A 56 -7.66 -10.11 -2.22
CA TYR A 56 -6.71 -10.94 -1.50
C TYR A 56 -6.55 -12.35 -2.09
N LYS A 57 -7.64 -13.03 -2.44
CA LYS A 57 -7.67 -14.41 -2.99
C LYS A 57 -8.14 -14.43 -4.44
N ARG A 58 -7.33 -15.03 -5.32
CA ARG A 58 -7.69 -15.29 -6.73
C ARG A 58 -8.77 -16.36 -6.88
N GLU A 59 -8.79 -17.32 -5.95
CA GLU A 59 -9.75 -18.41 -5.90
C GLU A 59 -10.52 -18.32 -4.57
N CYS A 60 -11.81 -18.02 -4.68
CA CYS A 60 -12.73 -17.90 -3.56
C CYS A 60 -13.90 -18.86 -3.78
N CYS A 61 -14.55 -19.29 -2.70
CA CYS A 61 -15.72 -20.16 -2.73
C CYS A 61 -16.91 -19.61 -3.55
N CYS A 62 -16.91 -18.33 -3.90
CA CYS A 62 -17.92 -17.69 -4.75
C CYS A 62 -17.67 -17.88 -6.27
N GLY A 63 -16.55 -18.50 -6.67
CA GLY A 63 -16.21 -18.72 -8.08
C GLY A 63 -15.78 -17.47 -8.87
N HIS A 64 -15.69 -16.30 -8.22
CA HIS A 64 -15.18 -15.09 -8.86
C HIS A 64 -13.66 -15.15 -9.00
N LYS A 65 -13.18 -15.09 -10.25
CA LYS A 65 -11.80 -14.77 -10.57
C LYS A 65 -11.65 -13.26 -10.62
N SER A 66 -10.90 -12.69 -9.69
CA SER A 66 -10.54 -11.28 -9.74
C SER A 66 -9.27 -11.10 -10.56
N ASN A 67 -9.37 -10.31 -11.63
CA ASN A 67 -8.23 -9.81 -12.40
C ASN A 67 -7.69 -8.48 -11.85
N LYS A 68 -8.16 -8.04 -10.67
CA LYS A 68 -7.79 -6.75 -10.09
C LYS A 68 -6.48 -6.86 -9.30
N THR A 69 -5.85 -5.70 -9.07
CA THR A 69 -4.64 -5.58 -8.24
C THR A 69 -4.84 -6.34 -6.93
N PRO A 70 -3.99 -7.33 -6.62
CA PRO A 70 -4.19 -8.18 -5.47
C PRO A 70 -3.86 -7.45 -4.16
N MET A 71 -4.59 -7.78 -3.10
CA MET A 71 -4.24 -7.42 -1.73
C MET A 71 -3.31 -8.48 -1.15
N TYR A 72 -2.31 -8.07 -0.39
CA TYR A 72 -1.36 -9.01 0.23
C TYR A 72 -1.89 -9.65 1.51
N GLN A 73 -1.30 -10.78 1.90
CA GLN A 73 -1.56 -11.42 3.19
C GLN A 73 -1.34 -10.45 4.35
N SER A 74 -0.21 -9.75 4.40
CA SER A 74 0.08 -8.79 5.48
C SER A 74 -0.93 -7.65 5.54
N GLN A 75 -1.38 -7.15 4.38
CA GLN A 75 -2.41 -6.11 4.30
C GLN A 75 -3.78 -6.64 4.73
N TRP A 76 -4.13 -7.85 4.31
CA TRP A 76 -5.34 -8.54 4.75
C TRP A 76 -5.32 -8.75 6.25
N ASP A 77 -4.21 -9.23 6.78
CA ASP A 77 -4.01 -9.49 8.20
C ASP A 77 -4.02 -8.18 8.99
N SER A 78 -3.60 -7.04 8.44
CA SER A 78 -3.76 -5.74 9.10
C SER A 78 -5.23 -5.34 9.28
N LEU A 79 -6.13 -5.86 8.44
CA LEU A 79 -7.55 -5.49 8.43
C LEU A 79 -8.46 -6.54 9.09
N TYR A 80 -8.10 -7.81 9.01
CA TYR A 80 -8.96 -8.93 9.40
C TYR A 80 -8.22 -9.95 10.27
N ASN A 81 -8.96 -10.57 11.19
CA ASN A 81 -8.56 -11.75 11.92
C ASN A 81 -9.26 -12.97 11.35
N ARG A 82 -8.54 -14.10 11.26
CA ARG A 82 -9.19 -15.37 10.95
C ARG A 82 -10.02 -15.80 12.16
N ASN A 83 -11.31 -16.01 11.94
CA ASN A 83 -12.22 -16.56 12.92
C ASN A 83 -12.33 -18.09 12.75
N THR A 84 -12.82 -18.77 13.77
CA THR A 84 -13.01 -20.23 13.80
C THR A 84 -14.37 -20.66 13.25
N SER A 85 -15.08 -19.76 12.55
CA SER A 85 -16.45 -20.03 12.12
C SER A 85 -16.55 -21.22 11.16
N THR A 86 -17.60 -22.01 11.34
CA THR A 86 -17.94 -23.15 10.49
C THR A 86 -18.62 -22.66 9.22
N CYS A 87 -17.87 -22.00 8.34
CA CYS A 87 -18.34 -21.74 6.99
C CYS A 87 -18.61 -23.09 6.30
N LEU A 88 -19.88 -23.37 5.95
CA LEU A 88 -20.29 -24.61 5.28
C LEU A 88 -19.56 -24.80 3.93
N ASN A 89 -19.32 -23.70 3.22
CA ASN A 89 -18.53 -23.66 1.98
C ASN A 89 -17.01 -23.65 2.21
N GLY A 90 -16.57 -23.38 3.45
CA GLY A 90 -15.18 -23.18 3.84
C GLY A 90 -14.40 -24.47 4.12
N LYS A 91 -15.03 -25.64 4.08
CA LYS A 91 -14.33 -26.92 4.35
C LYS A 91 -13.36 -27.33 3.22
N ARG A 92 -13.46 -26.73 2.03
CA ARG A 92 -12.64 -27.08 0.85
C ARG A 92 -11.87 -25.91 0.22
N ILE A 93 -12.33 -24.67 0.38
CA ILE A 93 -11.73 -23.44 -0.20
C ILE A 93 -11.72 -22.32 0.86
N ASP A 94 -10.84 -21.34 0.70
CA ASP A 94 -10.80 -20.14 1.55
C ASP A 94 -11.99 -19.21 1.27
N CYS A 95 -12.53 -18.58 2.32
CA CYS A 95 -13.82 -17.86 2.25
C CYS A 95 -13.80 -16.62 3.14
N PRO A 96 -14.38 -15.48 2.70
CA PRO A 96 -14.46 -14.26 3.51
C PRO A 96 -15.18 -14.47 4.85
N CYS A 97 -16.11 -15.42 4.94
CA CYS A 97 -16.82 -15.73 6.19
C CYS A 97 -15.90 -16.23 7.31
N LYS A 98 -14.69 -16.73 6.97
CA LYS A 98 -13.69 -17.18 7.95
C LYS A 98 -12.92 -16.03 8.59
N TYR A 99 -13.29 -14.79 8.30
CA TYR A 99 -12.56 -13.62 8.73
C TYR A 99 -13.52 -12.60 9.32
N ASP A 100 -13.08 -11.95 10.39
CA ASP A 100 -13.77 -10.81 11.00
C ASP A 100 -12.83 -9.61 11.00
N GLY A 101 -13.40 -8.43 10.83
CA GLY A 101 -12.71 -7.16 10.89
C GLY A 101 -12.01 -7.04 12.23
N LYS A 102 -10.75 -6.63 12.19
CA LYS A 102 -10.02 -6.31 13.42
C LYS A 102 -10.70 -5.14 14.09
N THR A 103 -11.24 -5.36 15.29
CA THR A 103 -11.87 -4.30 16.09
C THR A 103 -10.88 -3.20 16.47
N SER A 104 -9.58 -3.51 16.50
CA SER A 104 -8.48 -2.55 16.66
C SER A 104 -8.01 -1.91 15.36
N ALA A 105 -8.57 -2.25 14.20
CA ALA A 105 -8.19 -1.64 12.94
C ALA A 105 -8.56 -0.16 12.96
N THR A 106 -7.56 0.69 12.72
CA THR A 106 -7.71 2.12 12.47
C THR A 106 -7.08 2.43 11.12
N THR A 107 -7.46 3.51 10.47
CA THR A 107 -6.88 3.89 9.17
C THR A 107 -5.37 4.11 9.26
N ASN A 108 -4.83 4.40 10.45
CA ASN A 108 -3.40 4.53 10.71
C ASN A 108 -2.57 3.28 10.39
N VAL A 109 -3.17 2.08 10.39
CA VAL A 109 -2.46 0.83 10.01
C VAL A 109 -2.34 0.66 8.50
N MET A 110 -3.00 1.51 7.71
CA MET A 110 -3.01 1.43 6.25
C MET A 110 -1.86 2.23 5.67
N ASP A 111 -0.95 1.56 4.97
CA ASP A 111 0.06 2.22 4.16
C ASP A 111 -0.56 2.82 2.88
N VAL A 112 0.23 3.58 2.12
CA VAL A 112 -0.23 4.24 0.89
C VAL A 112 -0.80 3.23 -0.11
N THR A 113 -0.22 2.04 -0.20
CA THR A 113 -0.67 0.97 -1.11
C THR A 113 -2.06 0.48 -0.74
N LEU A 114 -2.26 0.16 0.54
CA LEU A 114 -3.53 -0.33 1.05
C LEU A 114 -4.61 0.76 0.95
N CYS A 115 -4.27 2.01 1.24
CA CYS A 115 -5.18 3.13 1.06
C CYS A 115 -5.65 3.25 -0.39
N CYS A 116 -4.73 3.25 -1.36
CA CYS A 116 -5.06 3.30 -2.78
C CYS A 116 -5.96 2.10 -3.20
N LEU A 117 -5.66 0.89 -2.71
CA LEU A 117 -6.46 -0.30 -2.99
C LEU A 117 -7.89 -0.18 -2.45
N VAL A 118 -8.05 0.26 -1.20
CA VAL A 118 -9.35 0.43 -0.55
C VAL A 118 -10.17 1.49 -1.30
N ILE A 119 -9.61 2.67 -1.53
CA ILE A 119 -10.32 3.77 -2.20
C ILE A 119 -10.76 3.35 -3.59
N HIS A 120 -9.82 2.85 -4.42
CA HIS A 120 -10.10 2.46 -5.79
C HIS A 120 -11.20 1.39 -5.92
N ASN A 121 -11.27 0.46 -4.95
CA ASN A 121 -12.17 -0.67 -5.05
C ASN A 121 -13.45 -0.54 -4.24
N ILE A 122 -13.52 0.36 -3.25
CA ILE A 122 -14.62 0.42 -2.30
C ILE A 122 -15.29 1.80 -2.23
N CYS A 123 -14.60 2.87 -2.63
CA CYS A 123 -15.11 4.24 -2.56
C CYS A 123 -15.50 4.79 -3.95
N PRO A 124 -16.62 4.33 -4.55
CA PRO A 124 -17.10 4.89 -5.81
C PRO A 124 -17.36 6.39 -5.66
N GLY A 125 -16.91 7.18 -6.65
CA GLY A 125 -17.07 8.63 -6.66
C GLY A 125 -15.82 9.41 -6.24
N VAL A 126 -14.81 8.75 -5.66
CA VAL A 126 -13.47 9.36 -5.52
C VAL A 126 -12.79 9.38 -6.88
N ASP A 127 -12.14 10.48 -7.24
CA ASP A 127 -11.44 10.62 -8.52
C ASP A 127 -10.28 9.63 -8.61
N VAL A 128 -10.48 8.62 -9.46
CA VAL A 128 -9.53 7.53 -9.68
C VAL A 128 -8.21 8.02 -10.26
N ASN A 129 -8.20 9.12 -11.03
CA ASN A 129 -6.99 9.63 -11.66
C ASN A 129 -5.98 10.15 -10.62
N HIS A 130 -6.47 10.80 -9.56
CA HIS A 130 -5.61 11.27 -8.48
C HIS A 130 -5.01 10.10 -7.69
N ILE A 131 -5.82 9.08 -7.39
CA ILE A 131 -5.36 7.86 -6.72
C ILE A 131 -4.31 7.13 -7.56
N GLN A 132 -4.54 7.05 -8.87
CA GLN A 132 -3.63 6.40 -9.82
C GLN A 132 -2.32 7.18 -9.95
N THR A 133 -2.37 8.52 -9.96
CA THR A 133 -1.17 9.38 -9.94
C THR A 133 -0.32 9.12 -8.70
N VAL A 134 -0.91 9.06 -7.51
CA VAL A 134 -0.19 8.75 -6.26
C VAL A 134 0.47 7.38 -6.37
N ARG A 135 -0.26 6.34 -6.79
CA ARG A 135 0.25 4.97 -6.92
C ARG A 135 1.39 4.87 -7.94
N GLU A 136 1.25 5.49 -9.11
CA GLU A 136 2.26 5.49 -10.16
C GLU A 136 3.57 6.11 -9.68
N ILE A 137 3.50 7.30 -9.07
CA ILE A 137 4.70 8.02 -8.63
C ILE A 137 5.35 7.30 -7.46
N ARG A 138 4.55 6.72 -6.55
CA ARG A 138 5.03 5.81 -5.51
C ARG A 138 5.86 4.68 -6.08
N ASN A 139 5.33 3.95 -7.06
CA ASN A 139 6.07 2.84 -7.67
C ASN A 139 7.38 3.34 -8.29
N LYS A 140 7.33 4.46 -9.04
CA LYS A 140 8.54 5.03 -9.67
C LYS A 140 9.60 5.42 -8.65
N LEU A 141 9.22 6.03 -7.53
CA LEU A 141 10.16 6.45 -6.49
C LEU A 141 10.75 5.27 -5.73
N ILE A 142 9.94 4.29 -5.37
CA ILE A 142 10.38 3.16 -4.54
C ILE A 142 11.30 2.20 -5.32
N HIS A 143 11.11 2.10 -6.63
CA HIS A 143 12.01 1.35 -7.51
C HIS A 143 13.15 2.21 -8.09
N ALA A 144 13.12 3.53 -7.92
CA ALA A 144 14.24 4.37 -8.34
C ALA A 144 15.43 4.16 -7.41
N GLU A 145 16.62 4.12 -7.99
CA GLU A 145 17.84 4.29 -7.22
C GLU A 145 17.95 5.77 -6.83
N SER A 146 18.25 6.05 -5.56
CA SER A 146 18.38 7.43 -5.03
C SER A 146 19.32 8.32 -5.83
N ALA A 147 20.26 7.73 -6.56
CA ALA A 147 21.22 8.43 -7.42
C ALA A 147 20.65 8.93 -8.77
N ARG A 148 19.39 8.64 -9.11
CA ARG A 148 18.83 8.88 -10.45
C ARG A 148 17.75 9.97 -10.53
N LEU A 149 17.41 10.64 -9.43
CA LEU A 149 16.34 11.63 -9.44
C LEU A 149 16.88 13.05 -9.69
N ASP A 150 17.01 13.40 -10.97
CA ASP A 150 17.37 14.75 -11.37
C ASP A 150 16.28 15.78 -10.97
N LEU A 151 16.64 17.06 -10.96
CA LEU A 151 15.77 18.15 -10.52
C LEU A 151 14.47 18.26 -11.33
N LEU A 152 14.52 18.04 -12.64
CA LEU A 152 13.35 18.14 -13.52
C LEU A 152 12.37 17.01 -13.21
N THR A 153 12.87 15.78 -13.11
CA THR A 153 12.08 14.60 -12.74
C THR A 153 11.48 14.74 -11.34
N PHE A 154 12.29 15.21 -10.37
CA PHE A 154 11.83 15.51 -9.01
C PHE A 154 10.66 16.50 -9.01
N ASN A 155 10.82 17.67 -9.65
CA ASN A 155 9.76 18.68 -9.70
C ASN A 155 8.50 18.15 -10.39
N GLY A 156 8.66 17.36 -11.45
CA GLY A 156 7.54 16.72 -12.14
C GLY A 156 6.77 15.75 -11.26
N TYR A 157 7.46 14.93 -10.46
CA TYR A 157 6.80 14.02 -9.52
C TYR A 157 6.14 14.77 -8.36
N MET A 158 6.85 15.72 -7.75
CA MET A 158 6.33 16.52 -6.64
C MET A 158 5.05 17.24 -7.03
N ASN A 159 5.05 18.00 -8.13
CA ASN A 159 3.89 18.77 -8.56
C ASN A 159 2.67 17.87 -8.85
N ARG A 160 2.89 16.70 -9.46
CA ARG A 160 1.79 15.77 -9.77
C ARG A 160 1.19 15.14 -8.51
N VAL A 161 2.02 14.70 -7.56
CA VAL A 161 1.54 14.12 -6.30
C VAL A 161 0.87 15.18 -5.45
N GLU A 162 1.48 16.36 -5.31
CA GLU A 162 0.93 17.51 -4.60
C GLU A 162 -0.46 17.88 -5.14
N THR A 163 -0.58 18.06 -6.45
CA THR A 163 -1.89 18.36 -7.07
C THR A 163 -2.91 17.27 -6.74
N ALA A 164 -2.54 16.00 -6.92
CA ALA A 164 -3.45 14.89 -6.69
C ALA A 164 -3.90 14.79 -5.21
N VAL A 165 -2.97 14.89 -4.26
CA VAL A 165 -3.28 14.77 -2.83
C VAL A 165 -4.05 15.98 -2.32
N CYS A 166 -3.74 17.19 -2.81
CA CYS A 166 -4.47 18.40 -2.44
C CYS A 166 -5.91 18.41 -2.95
N GLU A 167 -6.16 17.93 -4.18
CA GLU A 167 -7.53 17.80 -4.71
C GLU A 167 -8.32 16.72 -3.95
N LEU A 168 -7.68 15.61 -3.59
CA LEU A 168 -8.31 14.60 -2.71
C LEU A 168 -8.66 15.18 -1.34
N ALA A 169 -7.76 15.94 -0.74
CA ALA A 169 -7.98 16.60 0.55
C ALA A 169 -9.14 17.60 0.50
N LYS A 170 -9.17 18.42 -0.56
CA LYS A 170 -10.20 19.45 -0.80
C LYS A 170 -11.61 18.85 -0.91
N ASN A 171 -11.72 17.68 -1.53
CA ASN A 171 -12.99 16.96 -1.65
C ASN A 171 -13.51 16.45 -0.29
N VAL A 172 -12.61 16.20 0.67
CA VAL A 172 -13.00 15.85 2.04
C VAL A 172 -13.41 17.10 2.81
N SER A 173 -12.50 18.08 2.93
CA SER A 173 -12.76 19.35 3.60
C SER A 173 -11.71 20.42 3.28
N THR A 174 -12.06 21.69 3.50
CA THR A 174 -11.11 22.81 3.42
C THR A 174 -10.03 22.74 4.49
N VAL A 175 -10.36 22.24 5.70
CA VAL A 175 -9.41 22.08 6.81
C VAL A 175 -8.31 21.09 6.43
N LEU A 176 -8.69 19.89 5.98
CA LEU A 176 -7.72 18.87 5.55
C LEU A 176 -6.87 19.35 4.36
N HIS A 177 -7.46 20.12 3.44
CA HIS A 177 -6.70 20.71 2.34
C HIS A 177 -5.59 21.64 2.83
N THR A 178 -5.90 22.53 3.78
CA THR A 178 -4.92 23.42 4.40
C THR A 178 -3.84 22.61 5.14
N GLU A 179 -4.22 21.66 5.98
CA GLU A 179 -3.27 20.80 6.70
C GLU A 179 -2.34 20.04 5.74
N THR A 180 -2.90 19.51 4.64
CA THR A 180 -2.12 18.81 3.61
C THR A 180 -1.12 19.76 2.93
N LEU A 181 -1.52 20.99 2.62
CA LEU A 181 -0.63 21.99 2.03
C LEU A 181 0.50 22.38 2.99
N GLU A 182 0.19 22.58 4.27
CA GLU A 182 1.18 22.91 5.30
C GLU A 182 2.21 21.78 5.45
N MET A 183 1.77 20.52 5.49
CA MET A 183 2.69 19.36 5.53
C MET A 183 3.61 19.29 4.31
N ILE A 184 3.09 19.62 3.12
CA ILE A 184 3.88 19.64 1.88
C ILE A 184 4.92 20.77 1.91
N ASP A 185 4.52 21.96 2.35
CA ASP A 185 5.42 23.11 2.43
C ASP A 185 6.52 22.87 3.47
N GLU A 186 6.18 22.29 4.63
CA GLU A 186 7.17 21.88 5.63
C GLU A 186 8.19 20.92 5.02
N LEU A 187 7.74 19.88 4.31
CA LEU A 187 8.64 18.91 3.68
C LEU A 187 9.57 19.52 2.62
N LYS A 188 9.09 20.49 1.84
CA LYS A 188 9.92 21.18 0.83
C LYS A 188 11.08 21.93 1.47
N ASN A 189 10.84 22.53 2.63
CA ASN A 189 11.77 23.43 3.30
C ASN A 189 12.62 22.75 4.39
N ARG A 190 12.27 21.53 4.79
CA ARG A 190 12.90 20.81 5.90
C ARG A 190 14.28 20.24 5.56
N LEU A 191 15.16 20.29 6.56
CA LEU A 191 16.39 19.51 6.64
C LEU A 191 16.09 18.22 7.41
N MET A 192 16.44 17.07 6.84
CA MET A 192 16.23 15.77 7.50
C MET A 192 17.42 15.42 8.37
N ASP A 193 17.15 14.95 9.58
CA ASP A 193 18.19 14.43 10.45
C ASP A 193 18.58 12.98 10.10
N PRO A 194 19.72 12.47 10.61
CA PRO A 194 20.19 11.12 10.29
C PRO A 194 19.31 9.96 10.79
N VAL A 195 18.49 10.18 11.83
CA VAL A 195 17.57 9.17 12.36
C VAL A 195 16.38 9.02 11.42
N GLU A 196 15.78 10.13 11.01
CA GLU A 196 14.67 10.16 10.06
C GLU A 196 15.06 9.55 8.71
N LEU A 197 16.27 9.82 8.24
CA LEU A 197 16.81 9.20 7.04
C LEU A 197 16.93 7.67 7.16
N ARG A 198 17.25 7.16 8.35
CA ARG A 198 17.33 5.71 8.59
C ARG A 198 15.94 5.08 8.59
N GLU A 199 14.98 5.71 9.25
CA GLU A 199 13.58 5.26 9.28
C GLU A 199 12.98 5.26 7.88
N LEU A 200 13.19 6.34 7.12
CA LEU A 200 12.77 6.44 5.73
C LEU A 200 13.37 5.32 4.86
N ARG A 201 14.66 5.01 5.01
CA ARG A 201 15.31 3.92 4.27
C ARG A 201 14.68 2.56 4.60
N ASN A 202 14.38 2.29 5.87
CA ASN A 202 13.69 1.05 6.26
C ASN A 202 12.30 0.98 5.61
N LEU A 203 11.56 2.09 5.63
CA LEU A 203 10.23 2.16 5.01
C LEU A 203 10.28 1.94 3.49
N ILE A 204 11.27 2.51 2.81
CA ILE A 204 11.50 2.29 1.36
C ILE A 204 11.82 0.81 1.11
N ILE A 205 12.67 0.18 1.92
CA ILE A 205 13.02 -1.25 1.78
C ILE A 205 11.77 -2.12 1.93
N ASP A 206 10.95 -1.86 2.94
CA ASP A 206 9.71 -2.60 3.16
C ASP A 206 8.75 -2.41 1.98
N GLN A 207 8.59 -1.18 1.50
CA GLN A 207 7.75 -0.90 0.33
C GLN A 207 8.29 -1.45 -0.99
N LYS A 208 9.60 -1.54 -1.16
CA LYS A 208 10.22 -2.16 -2.34
C LYS A 208 9.96 -3.65 -2.37
N ARG A 209 10.11 -4.33 -1.23
CA ARG A 209 9.70 -5.74 -1.07
C ARG A 209 8.22 -5.93 -1.45
N PHE A 210 7.35 -5.01 -1.04
CA PHE A 210 5.93 -5.07 -1.43
C PHE A 210 5.69 -4.85 -2.92
N SER A 211 6.45 -3.97 -3.57
CA SER A 211 6.24 -3.60 -4.97
C SER A 211 6.85 -4.63 -5.94
N ASP A 212 8.00 -5.22 -5.60
CA ASP A 212 8.63 -6.29 -6.40
C ASP A 212 7.74 -7.54 -6.44
N LEU A 213 7.13 -7.92 -5.31
CA LEU A 213 6.14 -9.00 -5.24
C LEU A 213 4.89 -8.74 -6.11
N GLU A 214 4.50 -7.47 -6.28
CA GLU A 214 3.40 -7.06 -7.16
C GLU A 214 3.74 -7.36 -8.62
N ALA A 215 4.95 -6.97 -9.03
CA ALA A 215 5.44 -7.12 -10.39
C ALA A 215 5.59 -8.59 -10.80
N VAL A 216 6.17 -9.44 -9.92
CA VAL A 216 6.27 -10.90 -10.14
C VAL A 216 4.90 -11.49 -10.44
N ARG A 217 3.90 -11.09 -9.64
CA ARG A 217 2.55 -11.69 -9.68
C ARG A 217 1.69 -11.17 -10.83
N MET A 218 2.02 -9.99 -11.36
CA MET A 218 1.46 -9.44 -12.60
C MET A 218 2.17 -9.94 -13.86
N GLY A 219 3.20 -10.78 -13.74
CA GLY A 219 3.94 -11.31 -14.88
C GLY A 219 4.80 -10.26 -15.58
N LEU A 220 5.14 -9.17 -14.89
CA LEU A 220 6.02 -8.13 -15.39
C LEU A 220 7.45 -8.48 -14.97
N SER A 221 8.37 -8.66 -15.93
CA SER A 221 9.76 -8.94 -15.62
C SER A 221 10.37 -7.72 -14.92
N THR A 222 10.66 -7.84 -13.62
CA THR A 222 11.55 -6.92 -12.94
C THR A 222 12.95 -7.22 -13.45
N GLY A 223 13.56 -6.31 -14.21
CA GLY A 223 14.92 -6.44 -14.76
C GLY A 223 16.04 -6.46 -13.70
N ALA A 224 15.75 -6.99 -12.51
CA ALA A 224 16.74 -7.37 -11.53
C ALA A 224 17.02 -8.86 -11.74
N ASP A 225 18.29 -9.21 -11.96
CA ASP A 225 18.73 -10.60 -11.91
C ASP A 225 18.21 -11.23 -10.62
N TYR A 226 17.25 -12.14 -10.77
CA TYR A 226 16.65 -12.87 -9.66
C TYR A 226 17.73 -13.76 -9.04
N ILE A 227 18.38 -13.27 -7.99
CA ILE A 227 18.92 -14.16 -6.97
C ILE A 227 17.68 -14.71 -6.26
N GLY A 228 17.34 -15.96 -6.57
CA GLY A 228 16.16 -16.63 -6.04
C GLY A 228 16.08 -16.49 -4.52
N PHE A 229 15.06 -15.80 -4.04
CA PHE A 229 14.72 -15.79 -2.63
C PHE A 229 13.77 -16.94 -2.37
N ASP A 230 14.25 -17.91 -1.59
CA ASP A 230 13.41 -18.93 -0.99
C ASP A 230 12.29 -18.26 -0.17
N LEU A 231 11.07 -18.74 -0.37
CA LEU A 231 9.88 -18.30 0.34
C LEU A 231 10.05 -18.64 1.84
N VAL A 232 10.38 -17.64 2.67
CA VAL A 232 10.44 -17.83 4.12
C VAL A 232 9.01 -17.78 4.66
N GLU A 233 8.45 -18.95 4.95
CA GLU A 233 7.15 -19.07 5.63
C GLU A 233 7.33 -18.78 7.13
N TRP A 234 6.73 -17.69 7.61
CA TRP A 234 6.74 -17.34 9.03
C TRP A 234 5.64 -18.12 9.75
N VAL A 235 5.99 -19.26 10.35
CA VAL A 235 5.07 -20.00 11.21
C VAL A 235 5.25 -19.49 12.64
N GLY A 236 4.17 -18.93 13.19
CA GLY A 236 4.15 -18.37 14.53
C GLY A 236 4.61 -19.35 15.61
N THR A 237 5.29 -18.78 16.60
CA THR A 237 5.79 -19.39 17.85
C THR A 237 6.96 -20.37 17.71
N GLY A 238 8.18 -19.82 17.62
CA GLY A 238 9.35 -20.41 18.30
C GLY A 238 10.13 -21.50 17.56
N GLY A 239 10.52 -21.27 16.30
CA GLY A 239 11.59 -22.06 15.65
C GLY A 239 11.66 -21.84 14.14
N MET A 240 12.85 -21.57 13.61
CA MET A 240 13.11 -21.54 12.15
C MET A 240 13.24 -22.97 11.63
N ILE A 241 12.44 -23.34 10.62
CA ILE A 241 12.63 -24.59 9.87
C ILE A 241 13.14 -24.25 8.47
N TYR A 242 14.36 -24.69 8.16
CA TYR A 242 14.92 -24.63 6.81
C TYR A 242 14.40 -25.82 6.00
N ILE A 243 13.59 -25.58 4.98
CA ILE A 243 13.26 -26.59 3.97
C ILE A 243 14.08 -26.29 2.71
N GLY A 244 15.26 -26.90 2.63
CA GLY A 244 16.09 -26.81 1.44
C GLY A 244 15.68 -27.82 0.37
N LYS A 245 15.59 -27.37 -0.89
CA LYS A 245 15.95 -28.17 -2.06
C LYS A 245 16.34 -27.29 -3.25
N VAL A 246 17.63 -27.33 -3.57
CA VAL A 246 18.23 -26.82 -4.82
C VAL A 246 18.11 -27.88 -5.91
N LYS A 247 17.71 -27.48 -7.13
CA LYS A 247 18.16 -27.96 -8.46
C LYS A 247 17.24 -27.35 -9.54
N GLY A 248 17.72 -26.75 -10.63
CA GLY A 248 19.07 -26.53 -11.10
C GLY A 248 19.05 -25.60 -12.32
N LEU A 249 20.17 -24.89 -12.50
CA LEU A 249 20.57 -24.27 -13.75
C LEU A 249 20.72 -25.35 -14.83
N CYS A 250 20.20 -25.06 -16.03
CA CYS A 250 20.88 -25.39 -17.27
C CYS A 250 20.84 -24.14 -18.15
N VAL A 251 22.02 -23.58 -18.38
CA VAL A 251 22.33 -22.69 -19.50
C VAL A 251 23.03 -23.60 -20.52
N ASP A 252 22.47 -23.67 -21.71
CA ASP A 252 23.13 -23.38 -22.99
C ASP A 252 22.04 -23.04 -24.03
#